data_AF-A0A917S1L7-F1
#
_entry.id   AF-A0A917S1L7-F1
#
_cell.length_a   1.000
_cell.length_b   1.000
_cell.length_c   1.000
_cell.angle_alpha   90.00
_cell.angle_beta   90.00
_cell.angle_gamma   90.00
#
_symmetry.space_group_name_H-M   'P 1'
#
loop_
_entity.id
_entity.type
_entity.pdbx_description
1 polymer ?
#
loop_
_entity_poly.entity_id
_entity_poly.type
_entity_poly.pdbx_seq_one_letter_code
_entity_poly.pdbx_strand_id
1 'polypeptide(L)'
;MQWDNSLNAGFSDGTPWLKVNPNYKEINVEEALKDPDSVFYYYKKLIALRKEYHVIVNGDYQLICEDDPDVFSYIRKGDGETLVVICSFSDQNEEFCLPKSLSEKSSHLLIGNYDKGEDHDIRKIALKPFEARVYLLK
;
A
#
# COMPACT_ATOMS: atom_id res chain seq x y z
N MET A 1 -8.88 -15.39 -15.06
CA MET A 1 -8.69 -15.32 -13.59
C MET A 1 -7.84 -16.50 -13.17
N GLN A 2 -6.97 -16.35 -12.17
CA GLN A 2 -6.17 -17.46 -11.62
C GLN A 2 -6.74 -17.83 -10.25
N TRP A 3 -7.66 -18.80 -10.23
CA TRP A 3 -8.38 -19.20 -9.02
C TRP A 3 -7.52 -20.10 -8.13
N ASP A 4 -6.90 -21.12 -8.71
CA ASP A 4 -6.08 -22.09 -8.01
C ASP A 4 -4.92 -22.59 -8.90
N ASN A 5 -4.22 -23.64 -8.48
CA ASN A 5 -3.12 -24.23 -9.22
C ASN A 5 -3.53 -25.40 -10.16
N SER A 6 -4.82 -25.65 -10.35
CA SER A 6 -5.34 -26.74 -11.20
C SER A 6 -5.25 -26.39 -12.70
N LEU A 7 -5.83 -27.24 -13.57
CA LEU A 7 -5.84 -26.99 -15.01
C LEU A 7 -6.41 -25.59 -15.32
N ASN A 8 -5.70 -24.82 -16.15
CA ASN A 8 -6.05 -23.44 -16.49
C ASN A 8 -6.31 -22.54 -15.27
N ALA A 9 -5.62 -22.79 -14.15
CA ALA A 9 -5.81 -22.07 -12.90
C ALA A 9 -7.24 -22.11 -12.33
N GLY A 10 -7.97 -23.21 -12.55
CA GLY A 10 -9.36 -23.36 -12.13
C GLY A 10 -10.34 -22.47 -12.91
N PHE A 11 -9.90 -21.84 -14.00
CA PHE A 11 -10.77 -20.97 -14.82
C PHE A 11 -11.71 -21.75 -15.72
N SER A 12 -11.27 -22.89 -16.26
CA SER A 12 -12.04 -23.71 -17.18
C SER A 12 -11.41 -25.10 -17.30
N ASP A 13 -12.24 -26.13 -17.44
CA ASP A 13 -11.79 -27.50 -17.75
C ASP A 13 -11.45 -27.69 -19.24
N GLY A 14 -11.86 -26.74 -20.10
CA GLY A 14 -11.64 -26.77 -21.55
C GLY A 14 -10.40 -25.99 -22.00
N THR A 15 -10.33 -25.61 -23.27
CA THR A 15 -9.29 -24.69 -23.77
C THR A 15 -9.75 -23.24 -23.57
N PRO A 16 -9.07 -22.43 -22.73
CA PRO A 16 -9.42 -21.02 -22.61
C PRO A 16 -9.21 -20.28 -23.94
N TRP A 17 -10.09 -19.30 -24.22
CA TRP A 17 -10.00 -18.48 -25.45
C TRP A 17 -8.67 -17.71 -25.56
N LEU A 18 -8.05 -17.39 -24.41
CA LEU A 18 -6.73 -16.82 -24.29
C LEU A 18 -5.93 -17.61 -23.26
N LYS A 19 -4.65 -17.89 -23.56
CA LYS A 19 -3.78 -18.69 -22.71
C LYS A 19 -3.65 -18.08 -21.30
N VAL A 20 -3.78 -18.91 -20.28
CA VAL A 20 -3.52 -18.53 -18.87
C VAL A 20 -2.03 -18.30 -18.68
N ASN A 21 -1.65 -17.27 -17.92
CA ASN A 21 -0.25 -16.97 -17.63
C ASN A 21 0.37 -18.15 -16.85
N PRO A 22 1.52 -18.71 -17.27
CA PRO A 22 2.17 -19.83 -16.61
C PRO A 22 2.43 -19.67 -15.11
N ASN A 23 2.53 -18.44 -14.59
CA ASN A 23 2.77 -18.17 -13.17
C ASN A 23 1.59 -18.52 -12.24
N TYR A 24 0.45 -19.01 -12.76
CA TYR A 24 -0.73 -19.36 -11.96
C TYR A 24 -0.47 -20.43 -10.90
N LYS A 25 0.60 -21.23 -11.05
CA LYS A 25 1.03 -22.21 -10.03
C LYS A 25 1.49 -21.55 -8.74
N GLU A 26 1.98 -20.32 -8.81
CA GLU A 26 2.48 -19.54 -7.68
C GLU A 26 1.52 -18.39 -7.32
N ILE A 27 0.96 -17.71 -8.33
CA ILE A 27 0.07 -16.56 -8.17
C ILE A 27 -1.37 -16.98 -8.45
N ASN A 28 -2.14 -17.29 -7.42
CA ASN A 28 -3.56 -17.58 -7.55
C ASN A 28 -4.33 -17.24 -6.27
N VAL A 29 -5.67 -17.23 -6.35
CA VAL A 29 -6.54 -16.87 -5.22
C VAL A 29 -6.40 -17.86 -4.06
N GLU A 30 -6.33 -19.16 -4.35
CA GLU A 30 -6.19 -20.18 -3.30
C GLU A 30 -4.93 -19.95 -2.44
N GLU A 31 -3.78 -19.73 -3.07
CA GLU A 31 -2.53 -19.43 -2.37
C GLU A 31 -2.59 -18.08 -1.65
N ALA A 32 -3.13 -17.03 -2.30
CA ALA A 32 -3.27 -15.72 -1.67
C ALA A 32 -4.20 -15.74 -0.44
N LEU A 33 -5.19 -16.63 -0.39
CA LEU A 33 -6.09 -16.76 0.76
C LEU A 33 -5.45 -17.51 1.94
N LYS A 34 -4.43 -18.35 1.69
CA LYS A 34 -3.67 -19.09 2.71
C LYS A 34 -2.62 -18.21 3.41
N ASP A 35 -2.12 -17.18 2.73
CA ASP A 35 -1.10 -16.25 3.24
C ASP A 35 -1.72 -14.93 3.76
N PRO A 36 -1.72 -14.66 5.07
CA PRO A 36 -2.24 -13.41 5.66
C PRO A 36 -1.53 -12.13 5.22
N ASP A 37 -0.31 -12.25 4.70
CA ASP A 37 0.52 -11.13 4.21
C ASP A 37 0.45 -10.98 2.69
N SER A 38 -0.42 -11.76 2.04
CA SER A 38 -0.62 -11.68 0.59
C SER A 38 -1.17 -10.34 0.13
N VAL A 39 -0.95 -10.07 -1.17
CA VAL A 39 -1.53 -8.91 -1.87
C VAL A 39 -3.05 -8.86 -1.69
N PHE A 40 -3.74 -10.01 -1.63
CA PHE A 40 -5.20 -10.06 -1.41
C PHE A 40 -5.59 -9.42 -0.07
N TYR A 41 -4.95 -9.81 1.03
CA TYR A 41 -5.26 -9.26 2.34
C TYR A 41 -4.77 -7.82 2.49
N TYR A 42 -3.68 -7.43 1.83
CA TYR A 42 -3.26 -6.03 1.77
C TYR A 42 -4.34 -5.15 1.12
N TYR A 43 -4.89 -5.57 -0.03
CA TYR A 43 -6.03 -4.87 -0.67
C TYR A 43 -7.28 -4.86 0.21
N LYS A 44 -7.58 -5.97 0.90
CA LYS A 44 -8.72 -6.03 1.84
C LYS A 44 -8.56 -4.99 2.96
N LYS A 45 -7.35 -4.84 3.52
CA LYS A 45 -7.02 -3.81 4.53
C LYS A 45 -7.18 -2.40 3.95
N LEU A 46 -6.68 -2.13 2.74
CA LEU A 46 -6.86 -0.83 2.06
C LEU A 46 -8.34 -0.47 1.84
N ILE A 47 -9.16 -1.44 1.40
CA ILE A 47 -10.61 -1.23 1.20
C ILE A 47 -11.30 -0.94 2.54
N ALA A 48 -10.91 -1.63 3.62
CA ALA A 48 -11.44 -1.36 4.95
C ALA A 48 -11.09 0.07 5.41
N LEU A 49 -9.82 0.46 5.29
CA LEU A 49 -9.37 1.82 5.61
C LEU A 49 -10.13 2.88 4.81
N ARG A 50 -10.31 2.68 3.50
CA ARG A 50 -11.06 3.61 2.64
C ARG A 50 -12.52 3.78 3.08
N LYS A 51 -13.13 2.76 3.67
CA LYS A 51 -14.50 2.82 4.20
C LYS A 51 -14.56 3.47 5.58
N GLU A 52 -13.52 3.31 6.38
CA GLU A 52 -13.44 3.83 7.75
C GLU A 52 -13.08 5.34 7.77
N TYR A 53 -12.06 5.72 7.00
CA TYR A 53 -11.52 7.09 6.97
C TYR A 53 -12.04 7.87 5.75
N HIS A 54 -13.01 8.75 5.98
CA HIS A 54 -13.67 9.54 4.94
C HIS A 54 -12.70 10.44 4.18
N VAL A 55 -11.63 10.89 4.85
CA VAL A 55 -10.54 11.68 4.24
C VAL A 55 -9.82 10.95 3.09
N ILE A 56 -9.84 9.61 3.04
CA ILE A 56 -9.31 8.81 1.90
C ILE A 56 -10.19 8.98 0.65
N VAL A 57 -11.48 9.22 0.82
CA VAL A 57 -12.42 9.40 -0.30
C VAL A 57 -12.47 10.87 -0.68
N ASN A 58 -12.80 11.74 0.25
CA ASN A 58 -13.20 13.13 -0.01
C ASN A 58 -12.15 14.18 0.38
N GLY A 59 -11.07 13.80 1.07
CA GLY A 59 -10.06 14.76 1.50
C GLY A 59 -9.34 15.40 0.32
N ASP A 60 -8.98 16.68 0.48
CA ASP A 60 -8.17 17.40 -0.49
C ASP A 60 -6.81 16.74 -0.64
N TYR A 61 -6.37 16.59 -1.88
CA TYR A 61 -5.05 16.07 -2.22
C TYR A 61 -4.03 17.21 -2.26
N GLN A 62 -2.86 16.98 -1.69
CA GLN A 62 -1.71 17.85 -1.88
C GLN A 62 -0.43 17.00 -1.96
N LEU A 63 0.34 17.19 -3.02
CA LEU A 63 1.66 16.57 -3.19
C LEU A 63 2.65 17.15 -2.17
N ILE A 64 3.55 16.31 -1.65
CA ILE A 64 4.68 16.73 -0.83
C ILE A 64 5.96 16.08 -1.38
N CYS A 65 7.12 16.69 -1.10
CA CYS A 65 8.41 16.22 -1.60
C CYS A 65 8.43 16.06 -3.14
N GLU A 66 7.89 17.05 -3.87
CA GLU A 66 7.67 16.97 -5.32
C GLU A 66 8.96 16.78 -6.15
N ASP A 67 10.10 17.17 -5.59
CA ASP A 67 11.42 17.05 -6.22
C ASP A 67 12.05 15.66 -6.03
N ASP A 68 11.44 14.78 -5.23
CA ASP A 68 11.93 13.42 -4.99
C ASP A 68 11.51 12.50 -6.16
N PRO A 69 12.46 11.96 -6.94
CA PRO A 69 12.15 11.13 -8.10
C PRO A 69 11.72 9.70 -7.72
N ASP A 70 12.07 9.25 -6.52
CA ASP A 70 11.95 7.85 -6.10
C ASP A 70 10.87 7.65 -5.03
N VAL A 71 10.52 8.70 -4.27
CA VAL A 71 9.49 8.65 -3.23
C VAL A 71 8.29 9.50 -3.62
N PHE A 72 7.21 8.82 -4.01
CA PHE A 72 5.92 9.47 -4.21
C PHE A 72 5.21 9.64 -2.88
N SER A 73 5.02 10.88 -2.45
CA SER A 73 4.37 11.19 -1.18
C SER A 73 3.37 12.32 -1.29
N TYR A 74 2.25 12.18 -0.58
CA TYR A 74 1.17 13.16 -0.62
C TYR A 74 0.35 13.13 0.66
N ILE A 75 -0.42 14.19 0.87
CA ILE A 75 -1.38 14.29 1.95
C ILE A 75 -2.82 14.23 1.44
N ARG A 76 -3.70 13.68 2.28
CA ARG A 76 -5.15 13.83 2.17
C ARG A 76 -5.65 14.55 3.40
N LYS A 77 -6.33 15.68 3.22
CA LYS A 77 -6.78 16.52 4.35
C LYS A 77 -8.27 16.87 4.22
N GLY A 78 -9.02 16.71 5.29
CA GLY A 78 -10.46 16.98 5.30
C GLY A 78 -11.07 16.59 6.63
N ASP A 79 -12.16 17.25 7.02
CA ASP A 79 -12.94 16.93 8.23
C ASP A 79 -12.10 16.82 9.53
N GLY A 80 -11.04 17.63 9.63
CA GLY A 80 -10.13 17.65 10.78
C GLY A 80 -9.06 16.54 10.78
N GLU A 81 -9.13 15.60 9.83
CA GLU A 81 -8.14 14.54 9.66
C GLU A 81 -7.07 14.91 8.63
N THR A 82 -5.88 14.33 8.77
CA THR A 82 -4.80 14.47 7.78
C THR A 82 -4.08 13.15 7.66
N LEU A 83 -4.05 12.58 6.46
CA LEU A 83 -3.25 11.40 6.14
C LEU A 83 -1.99 11.82 5.40
N VAL A 84 -0.91 11.10 5.66
CA VAL A 84 0.32 11.14 4.87
C VAL A 84 0.49 9.77 4.23
N VAL A 85 0.56 9.73 2.90
CA VAL A 85 0.83 8.53 2.11
C VAL A 85 2.24 8.63 1.56
N ILE A 86 3.02 7.58 1.73
CA ILE A 86 4.42 7.51 1.32
C ILE A 86 4.61 6.20 0.58
N CYS A 87 5.09 6.26 -0.66
CA CYS A 87 5.39 5.09 -1.48
C CYS A 87 6.77 5.26 -2.12
N SER A 88 7.70 4.34 -1.82
CA SER A 88 8.92 4.18 -2.59
C SER A 88 8.59 3.51 -3.93
N PHE A 89 9.07 4.09 -5.02
CA PHE A 89 9.03 3.55 -6.38
C PHE A 89 10.41 3.09 -6.84
N SER A 90 11.33 2.89 -5.90
CA SER A 90 12.70 2.42 -6.12
C SER A 90 12.87 0.98 -5.64
N ASP A 91 13.79 0.25 -6.28
CA ASP A 91 14.25 -1.06 -5.84
C ASP A 91 15.41 -0.99 -4.83
N GLN A 92 15.80 0.24 -4.44
CA GLN A 92 16.79 0.53 -3.42
C GLN A 92 16.15 1.06 -2.13
N ASN A 93 16.97 1.21 -1.09
CA ASN A 93 16.54 1.89 0.13
C ASN A 93 16.51 3.40 -0.13
N GLU A 94 15.40 4.04 0.24
CA GLU A 94 15.20 5.49 0.10
C GLU A 94 15.03 6.17 1.46
N GLU A 95 15.15 7.49 1.47
CA GLU A 95 14.95 8.30 2.66
C GLU A 95 13.80 9.27 2.43
N PHE A 96 12.77 9.19 3.28
CA PHE A 96 11.69 10.16 3.30
C PHE A 96 11.85 11.14 4.47
N CYS A 97 11.68 12.43 4.20
CA CYS A 97 11.63 13.49 5.21
C CYS A 97 10.28 14.21 5.19
N LEU A 98 9.57 14.22 6.33
CA LEU A 98 8.30 14.92 6.43
C LEU A 98 8.52 16.45 6.40
N PRO A 99 7.75 17.22 5.60
CA PRO A 99 7.82 18.68 5.65
C PRO A 99 7.61 19.24 7.05
N LYS A 100 8.42 20.22 7.46
CA LYS A 100 8.38 20.83 8.80
C LYS A 100 7.00 21.39 9.17
N SER A 101 6.20 21.81 8.19
CA SER A 101 4.82 22.28 8.39
C SER A 101 3.87 21.20 8.95
N LEU A 102 4.24 19.92 8.85
CA LEU A 102 3.45 18.78 9.33
C LEU A 102 4.08 18.09 10.56
N SER A 103 5.32 18.45 10.94
CA SER A 103 6.12 17.70 11.92
C SER A 103 5.73 17.88 13.40
N GLU A 104 4.81 18.81 13.71
CA GLU A 104 4.34 19.05 15.09
C GLU A 104 3.18 18.13 15.49
N LYS A 105 2.60 17.40 14.53
CA LYS A 105 1.50 16.48 14.78
C LYS A 105 2.01 15.12 15.24
N SER A 106 1.26 14.50 16.13
CA SER A 106 1.48 13.08 16.45
C SER A 106 1.04 12.21 15.27
N SER A 107 1.70 11.09 15.02
CA SER A 107 1.41 10.21 13.89
C SER A 107 1.08 8.79 14.34
N HIS A 108 0.16 8.13 13.64
CA HIS A 108 -0.17 6.73 13.84
C HIS A 108 -0.12 5.98 12.51
N LEU A 109 0.64 4.89 12.43
CA LEU A 109 0.72 4.06 11.22
C LEU A 109 -0.58 3.25 11.04
N LEU A 110 -1.31 3.53 9.96
CA LEU A 110 -2.54 2.78 9.61
C LEU A 110 -2.22 1.48 8.86
N ILE A 111 -1.28 1.54 7.92
CA ILE A 111 -0.88 0.38 7.11
C ILE A 111 0.55 0.56 6.57
N GLY A 112 1.27 -0.55 6.52
CA GLY A 112 2.57 -0.70 5.85
C GLY A 112 2.63 -2.07 5.15
N ASN A 113 3.38 -2.18 4.04
CA ASN A 113 3.56 -3.44 3.31
C ASN A 113 4.81 -4.24 3.72
N TYR A 114 5.66 -3.68 4.58
CA TYR A 114 6.72 -4.39 5.28
C TYR A 114 6.35 -4.58 6.76
N ASP A 115 7.02 -5.54 7.41
CA ASP A 115 6.85 -5.82 8.85
C ASP A 115 6.89 -4.53 9.67
N LYS A 116 5.93 -4.44 10.61
CA LYS A 116 5.73 -3.31 11.52
C LYS A 116 6.96 -3.14 12.41
N GLY A 117 7.93 -2.35 11.96
CA GLY A 117 8.80 -1.62 12.88
C GLY A 117 7.94 -0.78 13.81
N GLU A 118 8.36 -0.63 15.06
CA GLU A 118 7.70 0.18 16.10
C GLU A 118 7.34 1.58 15.58
N ASP A 119 6.37 2.26 16.20
CA ASP A 119 5.94 3.62 15.84
C ASP A 119 7.16 4.55 15.71
N HIS A 120 7.66 4.66 14.48
CA HIS A 120 8.82 5.46 14.17
C HIS A 120 8.39 6.90 13.99
N ASP A 121 9.26 7.79 14.45
CA ASP A 121 9.19 9.20 14.14
C ASP A 121 9.07 9.42 12.62
N ILE A 122 7.88 9.82 12.17
CA ILE A 122 7.58 10.05 10.75
C ILE A 122 8.42 11.19 10.15
N ARG A 123 9.07 12.03 10.98
CA ARG A 123 9.89 13.15 10.51
C ARG A 123 11.00 12.70 9.56
N LYS A 124 11.53 11.49 9.79
CA LYS A 124 12.57 10.91 8.95
C LYS A 124 12.45 9.38 8.93
N ILE A 125 12.23 8.81 7.75
CA ILE A 125 12.00 7.39 7.56
C ILE A 125 13.00 6.83 6.55
N ALA A 126 13.67 5.72 6.90
CA ALA A 126 14.30 4.85 5.92
C ALA A 126 13.24 3.90 5.34
N LEU A 127 13.04 3.97 4.03
CA LEU A 127 12.13 3.14 3.25
C LEU A 127 12.91 2.00 2.62
N LYS A 128 12.37 0.79 2.70
CA LYS A 128 12.82 -0.38 1.95
C LYS A 128 12.38 -0.29 0.48
N PRO A 129 12.95 -1.12 -0.43
CA PRO A 129 12.51 -1.22 -1.81
C PRO A 129 10.99 -1.40 -1.91
N PHE A 130 10.31 -0.57 -2.70
CA PHE A 130 8.85 -0.61 -2.88
C PHE A 130 8.03 -0.50 -1.58
N GLU A 131 8.60 0.04 -0.51
CA GLU A 131 7.87 0.21 0.74
C GLU A 131 6.79 1.30 0.64
N ALA A 132 5.59 0.98 1.11
CA ALA A 132 4.46 1.88 1.19
C ALA A 132 3.97 1.96 2.64
N ARG A 133 3.78 3.18 3.13
CA ARG A 133 3.26 3.48 4.47
C ARG A 133 2.19 4.56 4.42
N VAL A 134 1.15 4.41 5.25
CA VAL A 134 0.10 5.43 5.41
C VAL A 134 -0.04 5.77 6.89
N TYR A 135 0.10 7.05 7.22
CA TYR A 135 0.00 7.58 8.57
C TYR A 135 -1.20 8.49 8.71
N LEU A 136 -1.89 8.42 9.86
CA LEU A 136 -2.85 9.43 10.32
C LEU A 136 -2.14 10.41 11.24
N LEU A 137 -2.20 11.70 10.92
CA LEU A 137 -1.70 12.77 11.76
C LEU A 137 -2.82 13.27 12.69
N LYS A 138 -2.53 13.35 13.99
CA LYS A 138 -3.37 13.95 15.02
C LYS A 138 -2.70 15.23 15.51
#